data_AF-A0A1H1LMD3-F1
#
_entry.id   AF-A0A1H1LMD3-F1
#
_cell.length_a   1.000
_cell.length_b   1.000
_cell.length_c   1.000
_cell.angle_alpha   90.00
_cell.angle_beta   90.00
_cell.angle_gamma   90.00
#
_symmetry.space_group_name_H-M   'P 1'
#
loop_
_entity.id
_entity.type
_entity.pdbx_description
1 polymer ?
#
loop_
_entity_poly.entity_id
_entity_poly.type
_entity_poly.pdbx_seq_one_letter_code
_entity_poly.pdbx_strand_id
1 'polypeptide(L)'
;MKLKNIIFTLAFFSLMLFNTKVFAQESSFNLIQKELTKQQRDLLQQEKEVMKTNREAFKASLTKEQLAILKDKTISKSEIRKRLVATFSIDQKKMVSDQQISLRKTRENFRSTLTNEQRKMLKERIDKIRNSKDRGELKDGSRINNTKNERKKRN
;
A
#
# COMPACT_ATOMS: atom_id res chain seq x y z
N MET A 1 12.19 11.87 -10.28
CA MET A 1 10.92 11.50 -9.59
C MET A 1 10.73 12.37 -8.35
N LYS A 2 9.54 12.94 -8.12
CA LYS A 2 9.26 13.75 -6.92
C LYS A 2 9.35 12.85 -5.67
N LEU A 3 9.88 13.37 -4.54
CA LEU A 3 10.09 12.63 -3.29
C LEU A 3 8.84 11.89 -2.79
N LYS A 4 7.64 12.48 -3.00
CA LYS A 4 6.34 11.84 -2.70
C LYS A 4 6.12 10.54 -3.49
N ASN A 5 6.54 10.48 -4.76
CA ASN A 5 6.40 9.28 -5.59
C ASN A 5 7.36 8.17 -5.14
N ILE A 6 8.52 8.54 -4.57
CA ILE A 6 9.50 7.62 -3.99
C ILE A 6 8.97 6.99 -2.70
N ILE A 7 8.27 7.74 -1.86
CA ILE A 7 7.68 7.22 -0.62
C ILE A 7 6.52 6.25 -0.90
N PHE A 8 5.64 6.57 -1.86
CA PHE A 8 4.55 5.67 -2.26
C PHE A 8 5.05 4.40 -2.95
N THR A 9 6.14 4.48 -3.71
CA THR A 9 6.80 3.29 -4.29
C THR A 9 7.39 2.43 -3.19
N LEU A 10 8.14 3.00 -2.25
CA LEU A 10 8.73 2.26 -1.13
C LEU A 10 7.70 1.54 -0.23
N ALA A 11 6.55 2.18 0.05
CA ALA A 11 5.48 1.59 0.88
C ALA A 11 4.77 0.43 0.16
N PHE A 12 4.46 0.59 -1.13
CA PHE A 12 3.87 -0.47 -1.96
C PHE A 12 4.84 -1.65 -2.15
N PHE A 13 6.12 -1.33 -2.31
CA PHE A 13 7.18 -2.33 -2.45
C PHE A 13 7.38 -3.17 -1.19
N SER A 14 7.28 -2.55 -0.01
CA SER A 14 7.25 -3.26 1.26
C SER A 14 6.12 -4.29 1.32
N LEU A 15 4.92 -3.92 0.88
CA LEU A 15 3.75 -4.79 0.89
C LEU A 15 3.93 -5.99 -0.08
N MET A 16 4.65 -5.78 -1.19
CA MET A 16 4.89 -6.83 -2.18
C MET A 16 5.97 -7.84 -1.76
N LEU A 17 6.98 -7.40 -1.03
CA LEU A 17 8.16 -8.22 -0.70
C LEU A 17 8.06 -8.96 0.63
N PHE A 18 7.43 -8.36 1.64
CA PHE A 18 7.31 -8.99 2.95
C PHE A 18 6.04 -9.84 2.97
N ASN A 19 6.20 -11.16 3.18
CA ASN A 19 5.08 -12.08 3.45
C ASN A 19 4.51 -11.76 4.84
N THR A 20 3.73 -10.69 4.96
CA THR A 20 2.90 -10.48 6.14
C THR A 20 1.87 -11.62 6.18
N LYS A 21 1.85 -12.41 7.26
CA LYS A 21 0.81 -13.42 7.46
C LYS A 21 -0.56 -12.73 7.35
N VAL A 22 -1.33 -13.13 6.35
CA VAL A 22 -2.62 -12.51 5.94
C VAL A 22 -3.72 -12.72 6.99
N PHE A 23 -3.47 -13.50 8.04
CA PHE A 23 -4.43 -13.86 9.10
C PHE A 23 -5.09 -12.64 9.78
N ALA A 24 -4.35 -11.57 10.05
CA ALA A 24 -4.92 -10.34 10.63
C ALA A 24 -5.71 -9.49 9.61
N GLN A 25 -5.41 -9.67 8.32
CA GLN A 25 -6.11 -9.01 7.22
C GLN A 25 -7.42 -9.73 6.88
N GLU A 26 -7.50 -11.06 7.04
CA GLU A 26 -8.75 -11.82 6.82
C GLU A 26 -9.85 -11.43 7.80
N SER A 27 -9.54 -11.31 9.10
CA SER A 27 -10.56 -10.98 10.11
C SER A 27 -11.17 -9.58 9.90
N SER A 28 -10.34 -8.59 9.57
CA SER A 28 -10.80 -7.22 9.28
C SER A 28 -11.51 -7.09 7.93
N PHE A 29 -11.06 -7.83 6.91
CA PHE A 29 -11.70 -7.88 5.60
C PHE A 29 -13.07 -8.57 5.64
N ASN A 30 -13.19 -9.68 6.38
CA ASN A 30 -14.45 -10.41 6.56
C ASN A 30 -15.53 -9.55 7.24
N LEU A 31 -15.14 -8.64 8.15
CA LEU A 31 -16.07 -7.73 8.81
C LEU A 31 -16.57 -6.60 7.89
N ILE A 32 -15.78 -6.22 6.88
CA ILE A 32 -16.16 -5.24 5.86
C ILE A 32 -17.02 -5.91 4.77
N GLN A 33 -16.70 -7.14 4.39
CA GLN A 33 -17.43 -7.87 3.35
C GLN A 33 -18.92 -8.07 3.67
N LYS A 34 -19.30 -8.19 4.95
CA LYS A 34 -20.71 -8.32 5.35
C LYS A 34 -21.57 -7.10 5.00
N GLU A 35 -20.94 -5.93 4.93
CA GLU A 35 -21.59 -4.64 4.65
C GLU A 35 -21.53 -4.26 3.17
N LEU A 36 -20.88 -5.08 2.34
CA LEU A 36 -20.72 -4.86 0.90
C LEU A 36 -21.70 -5.71 0.10
N THR A 37 -22.17 -5.16 -1.01
CA THR A 37 -22.98 -5.91 -1.97
C THR A 37 -22.17 -7.04 -2.59
N LYS A 38 -22.86 -8.03 -3.18
CA LYS A 38 -22.19 -9.13 -3.92
C LYS A 38 -21.26 -8.57 -5.01
N GLN A 39 -21.74 -7.63 -5.82
CA GLN A 39 -20.97 -6.98 -6.88
C GLN A 39 -19.72 -6.26 -6.35
N GLN A 40 -19.83 -5.55 -5.22
CA GLN A 40 -18.69 -4.88 -4.58
C GLN A 40 -17.63 -5.89 -4.08
N ARG A 41 -18.07 -7.05 -3.57
CA ARG A 41 -17.16 -8.12 -3.13
C ARG A 41 -16.47 -8.81 -4.31
N ASP A 42 -17.21 -9.07 -5.38
CA ASP A 42 -16.68 -9.67 -6.61
C ASP A 42 -15.60 -8.76 -7.23
N LEU A 43 -15.82 -7.44 -7.24
CA LEU A 43 -14.82 -6.45 -7.65
C LEU A 43 -13.54 -6.54 -6.80
N LEU A 44 -13.66 -6.62 -5.48
CA LEU A 44 -12.50 -6.76 -4.59
C LEU A 44 -11.73 -8.07 -4.81
N GLN A 45 -12.44 -9.16 -5.09
CA GLN A 45 -11.83 -10.46 -5.34
C GLN A 45 -11.06 -10.47 -6.68
N GLN A 46 -11.65 -9.91 -7.74
CA GLN A 46 -10.98 -9.75 -9.02
C GLN A 46 -9.69 -8.92 -8.88
N GLU A 47 -9.75 -7.82 -8.15
CA GLU A 47 -8.60 -6.94 -7.92
C GLU A 47 -7.51 -7.63 -7.10
N LYS A 48 -7.88 -8.51 -6.16
CA LYS A 48 -6.93 -9.34 -5.40
C LYS A 48 -6.14 -10.27 -6.34
N GLU A 49 -6.80 -10.91 -7.30
CA GLU A 49 -6.11 -11.77 -8.27
C GLU A 49 -5.19 -10.96 -9.17
N VAL A 50 -5.63 -9.79 -9.65
CA VAL A 50 -4.77 -8.87 -10.42
C VAL A 50 -3.53 -8.47 -9.62
N MET A 51 -3.69 -8.16 -8.33
CA MET A 51 -2.55 -7.85 -7.44
C MET A 51 -1.60 -9.04 -7.26
N LYS A 52 -2.13 -10.26 -7.20
CA LYS A 52 -1.33 -11.49 -7.09
C LYS A 52 -0.49 -11.73 -8.35
N THR A 53 -1.10 -11.65 -9.52
CA THR A 53 -0.39 -11.79 -10.80
C THR A 53 0.68 -10.71 -10.97
N ASN A 54 0.35 -9.46 -10.64
CA ASN A 54 1.29 -8.34 -10.65
C ASN A 54 2.48 -8.56 -9.71
N ARG A 55 2.23 -9.14 -8.54
CA ARG A 55 3.28 -9.50 -7.57
C ARG A 55 4.19 -10.60 -8.12
N GLU A 56 3.62 -11.62 -8.73
CA GLU A 56 4.36 -12.74 -9.31
C GLU A 56 5.23 -12.28 -10.48
N ALA A 57 4.67 -11.49 -11.39
CA ALA A 57 5.41 -10.88 -12.50
C ALA A 57 6.57 -10.01 -11.99
N PHE A 58 6.31 -9.16 -10.99
CA PHE A 58 7.37 -8.34 -10.40
C PHE A 58 8.45 -9.19 -9.73
N LYS A 59 8.09 -10.22 -8.97
CA LYS A 59 9.06 -11.15 -8.35
C LYS A 59 9.91 -11.88 -9.38
N ALA A 60 9.30 -12.33 -10.48
CA ALA A 60 10.01 -13.00 -11.57
C ALA A 60 11.02 -12.07 -12.26
N SER A 61 10.77 -10.75 -12.24
CA SER A 61 11.70 -9.76 -12.79
C SER A 61 12.95 -9.50 -11.92
N LEU A 62 13.01 -10.00 -10.67
CA LEU A 62 14.09 -9.68 -9.74
C LEU A 62 15.40 -10.39 -10.11
N THR A 63 16.50 -9.65 -10.10
CA THR A 63 17.85 -10.19 -10.36
C THR A 63 18.43 -10.88 -9.13
N LYS A 64 19.49 -11.67 -9.32
CA LYS A 64 20.21 -12.33 -8.21
C LYS A 64 20.74 -11.33 -7.17
N GLU A 65 21.27 -10.19 -7.63
CA GLU A 65 21.76 -9.11 -6.76
C GLU A 65 20.62 -8.51 -5.93
N GLN A 66 19.47 -8.24 -6.56
CA GLN A 66 18.28 -7.73 -5.89
C GLN A 66 17.74 -8.72 -4.85
N LEU A 67 17.76 -10.02 -5.16
CA LEU A 67 17.40 -11.08 -4.21
C LEU A 67 18.38 -11.18 -3.04
N ALA A 68 19.66 -10.89 -3.24
CA ALA A 68 20.64 -10.83 -2.16
C ALA A 68 20.35 -9.66 -1.20
N ILE A 69 20.04 -8.47 -1.73
CA ILE A 69 19.61 -7.30 -0.92
C ILE A 69 18.40 -7.64 -0.05
N LEU A 70 17.44 -8.41 -0.58
CA LEU A 70 16.24 -8.83 0.15
C LEU A 70 16.50 -9.82 1.29
N LYS A 71 17.55 -10.64 1.17
CA LYS A 71 17.90 -11.67 2.16
C LYS A 71 18.81 -11.14 3.26
N ASP A 72 19.35 -9.94 3.10
CA ASP A 72 20.24 -9.32 4.06
C ASP A 72 19.50 -9.01 5.37
N LYS A 73 19.86 -9.72 6.44
CA LYS A 73 19.29 -9.55 7.78
C LYS A 73 20.07 -8.53 8.63
N THR A 74 21.19 -8.02 8.15
CA THR A 74 22.08 -7.13 8.89
C THR A 74 21.64 -5.67 8.83
N ILE A 75 20.80 -5.32 7.86
CA ILE A 75 20.28 -3.97 7.63
C ILE A 75 18.78 -3.88 7.91
N SER A 76 18.32 -2.66 8.22
CA SER A 76 16.90 -2.41 8.50
C SER A 76 16.03 -2.57 7.24
N LYS A 77 14.75 -2.91 7.43
CA LYS A 77 13.79 -3.04 6.31
C LYS A 77 13.69 -1.77 5.46
N SER A 78 13.80 -0.58 6.07
CA SER A 78 13.82 0.68 5.33
C SER A 78 15.04 0.80 4.43
N GLU A 79 16.21 0.37 4.92
CA GLU A 79 17.45 0.40 4.15
C GLU A 79 17.43 -0.64 3.02
N ILE A 80 16.92 -1.86 3.28
CA ILE A 80 16.66 -2.87 2.23
C ILE A 80 15.85 -2.26 1.09
N ARG A 81 14.74 -1.59 1.41
CA ARG A 81 13.87 -0.96 0.40
C ARG A 81 14.61 0.13 -0.38
N LYS A 82 15.38 0.99 0.30
CA LYS A 82 16.14 2.07 -0.34
C LYS A 82 17.15 1.52 -1.33
N ARG A 83 17.97 0.55 -0.90
CA ARG A 83 18.98 -0.10 -1.76
C ARG A 83 18.33 -0.80 -2.94
N LEU A 84 17.27 -1.55 -2.69
CA LEU A 84 16.58 -2.31 -3.72
C LEU A 84 15.94 -1.41 -4.79
N VAL A 85 15.28 -0.32 -4.40
CA VAL A 85 14.73 0.66 -5.37
C VAL A 85 15.83 1.31 -6.21
N ALA A 86 17.00 1.57 -5.63
CA ALA A 86 18.14 2.13 -6.37
C ALA A 86 18.59 1.19 -7.50
N THR A 87 18.46 -0.13 -7.30
CA THR A 87 18.85 -1.15 -8.29
C THR A 87 17.80 -1.47 -9.36
N PHE A 88 16.64 -0.81 -9.39
CA PHE A 88 15.61 -1.16 -10.37
C PHE A 88 15.98 -0.77 -11.80
N SER A 89 15.73 -1.70 -12.73
CA SER A 89 15.74 -1.45 -14.16
C SER A 89 14.62 -0.48 -14.58
N ILE A 90 14.69 0.01 -15.82
CA ILE A 90 13.64 0.84 -16.40
C ILE A 90 12.30 0.09 -16.41
N ASP A 91 12.32 -1.18 -16.81
CA ASP A 91 11.11 -2.02 -16.87
C ASP A 91 10.51 -2.25 -15.49
N GLN A 92 11.35 -2.55 -14.49
CA GLN A 92 10.89 -2.72 -13.10
C GLN A 92 10.27 -1.42 -12.55
N LYS A 93 10.88 -0.26 -12.83
CA LYS A 93 10.32 1.05 -12.46
C LYS A 93 8.97 1.28 -13.15
N LYS A 94 8.85 0.90 -14.42
CA LYS A 94 7.62 1.02 -15.19
C LYS A 94 6.52 0.11 -14.61
N MET A 95 6.81 -1.17 -14.34
CA MET A 95 5.86 -2.10 -13.70
C MET A 95 5.32 -1.53 -12.39
N VAL A 96 6.19 -1.02 -11.52
CA VAL A 96 5.76 -0.42 -10.25
C VAL A 96 4.89 0.83 -10.48
N SER A 97 5.27 1.69 -11.41
CA SER A 97 4.49 2.89 -11.75
C SER A 97 3.10 2.56 -12.29
N ASP A 98 3.03 1.60 -13.22
CA ASP A 98 1.76 1.17 -13.84
C ASP A 98 0.84 0.55 -12.79
N GLN A 99 1.39 -0.28 -11.89
CA GLN A 99 0.65 -0.86 -10.76
C GLN A 99 0.12 0.23 -9.81
N GLN A 100 0.90 1.28 -9.53
CA GLN A 100 0.42 2.40 -8.71
C GLN A 100 -0.73 3.15 -9.35
N ILE A 101 -0.67 3.38 -10.66
CA ILE A 101 -1.74 4.05 -11.41
C ILE A 101 -3.00 3.18 -11.40
N SER A 102 -2.85 1.89 -11.69
CA SER A 102 -3.94 0.92 -11.68
C SER A 102 -4.65 0.90 -10.32
N LEU A 103 -3.90 0.77 -9.22
CA LEU A 103 -4.47 0.76 -7.87
C LEU A 103 -5.22 2.05 -7.50
N ARG A 104 -4.77 3.21 -8.00
CA ARG A 104 -5.48 4.47 -7.78
C ARG A 104 -6.84 4.45 -8.49
N LYS A 105 -6.85 4.05 -9.76
CA LYS A 105 -8.08 3.93 -10.56
C LYS A 105 -9.05 2.92 -9.94
N THR A 106 -8.57 1.71 -9.62
CA THR A 106 -9.36 0.68 -8.93
C THR A 106 -9.95 1.20 -7.63
N ARG A 107 -9.18 1.93 -6.82
CA ARG A 107 -9.67 2.50 -5.55
C ARG A 107 -10.75 3.55 -5.78
N GLU A 108 -10.59 4.40 -6.78
CA GLU A 108 -11.58 5.41 -7.16
C GLU A 108 -12.87 4.75 -7.65
N ASN A 109 -12.76 3.75 -8.52
CA ASN A 109 -13.89 2.95 -9.01
C ASN A 109 -14.60 2.24 -7.86
N PHE A 110 -13.88 1.56 -6.96
CA PHE A 110 -14.51 0.93 -5.80
C PHE A 110 -15.23 1.97 -4.93
N ARG A 111 -14.63 3.14 -4.69
CA ARG A 111 -15.25 4.21 -3.89
C ARG A 111 -16.53 4.79 -4.50
N SER A 112 -16.61 4.86 -5.83
CA SER A 112 -17.82 5.33 -6.49
C SER A 112 -18.99 4.35 -6.31
N THR A 113 -18.70 3.04 -6.17
CA THR A 113 -19.72 2.02 -5.89
C THR A 113 -20.28 2.07 -4.46
N LEU A 114 -19.61 2.73 -3.52
CA LEU A 114 -20.00 2.74 -2.11
C LEU A 114 -21.11 3.75 -1.81
N THR A 115 -22.07 3.39 -0.96
CA THR A 115 -23.04 4.33 -0.39
C THR A 115 -22.40 5.26 0.64
N ASN A 116 -23.12 6.32 1.03
CA ASN A 116 -22.62 7.26 2.03
C ASN A 116 -22.48 6.60 3.41
N GLU A 117 -23.40 5.70 3.76
CA GLU A 117 -23.39 4.89 4.98
C GLU A 117 -22.17 3.96 4.98
N GLN A 118 -21.93 3.25 3.86
CA GLN A 118 -20.77 2.38 3.70
C GLN A 118 -19.45 3.17 3.82
N ARG A 119 -19.37 4.37 3.22
CA ARG A 119 -18.19 5.26 3.33
C ARG A 119 -17.96 5.72 4.77
N LYS A 120 -19.01 6.11 5.49
CA LYS A 120 -18.93 6.54 6.90
C LYS A 120 -18.44 5.39 7.78
N MET A 121 -19.05 4.22 7.65
CA MET A 121 -18.66 3.00 8.37
C MET A 121 -17.19 2.63 8.11
N LEU A 122 -16.75 2.64 6.85
CA LEU A 122 -15.36 2.36 6.49
C LEU A 122 -14.39 3.37 7.09
N LYS A 123 -14.74 4.66 7.07
CA LYS A 123 -13.92 5.73 7.65
C LYS A 123 -13.76 5.53 9.16
N GLU A 124 -14.85 5.28 9.89
CA GLU A 124 -14.81 5.04 11.33
C GLU A 124 -13.96 3.82 11.69
N ARG A 125 -14.03 2.74 10.91
CA ARG A 125 -13.19 1.55 11.11
C ARG A 125 -11.71 1.85 10.86
N ILE A 126 -11.38 2.58 9.79
CA ILE A 126 -9.99 2.99 9.51
C ILE A 126 -9.47 3.87 10.64
N ASP A 127 -10.27 4.81 11.14
CA ASP A 127 -9.88 5.69 12.24
C ASP A 127 -9.68 4.90 13.55
N LYS A 128 -10.50 3.89 13.83
CA LYS A 128 -10.31 2.97 14.97
C LYS A 128 -9.01 2.18 14.87
N ILE A 129 -8.72 1.58 13.71
CA ILE A 129 -7.45 0.87 13.46
C ILE A 129 -6.26 1.82 13.57
N ARG A 130 -6.42 3.05 13.09
CA ARG A 130 -5.37 4.07 13.21
C ARG A 130 -5.16 4.47 14.67
N ASN A 131 -6.20 4.53 15.49
CA ASN A 131 -6.09 4.99 16.88
C ASN A 131 -5.75 3.87 17.88
N SER A 132 -5.81 2.59 17.48
CA SER A 132 -5.34 1.49 18.32
C SER A 132 -3.80 1.48 18.42
N LYS A 133 -3.26 1.10 19.58
CA LYS A 133 -1.81 1.06 19.88
C LYS A 133 -1.05 -0.01 19.07
N ASP A 134 -1.75 -0.94 18.44
CA ASP A 134 -1.20 -2.05 17.65
C ASP A 134 -1.05 -1.66 16.17
N ARG A 135 -0.15 -0.70 15.89
CA ARG A 135 0.05 -0.15 14.54
C ARG A 135 0.97 -0.98 13.63
N GLY A 136 1.58 -2.07 14.10
CA GLY A 136 2.57 -2.83 13.31
C GLY A 136 3.57 -1.93 12.56
N GLU A 137 3.93 -2.30 11.32
CA GLU A 137 4.86 -1.54 10.46
C GLU A 137 4.37 -0.13 10.03
N LEU A 138 3.15 0.29 10.43
CA LEU A 138 2.62 1.63 10.18
C LEU A 138 3.10 2.67 11.21
N LYS A 139 3.86 2.27 12.24
CA LYS A 139 4.37 3.19 13.27
C LYS A 139 5.36 4.22 12.72
N ASP A 140 6.16 3.86 11.71
CA ASP A 140 7.21 4.73 11.15
C ASP A 140 6.77 5.54 9.91
N GLY A 141 5.53 5.34 9.45
CA GLY A 141 4.94 6.15 8.39
C GLY A 141 4.42 7.47 8.92
N SER A 142 5.30 8.34 9.43
CA SER A 142 4.90 9.68 9.86
C SER A 142 4.30 10.42 8.66
N ARG A 143 2.97 10.58 8.64
CA ARG A 143 2.30 11.42 7.65
C ARG A 143 2.68 12.84 8.02
N ILE A 144 3.65 13.42 7.30
CA ILE A 144 3.89 14.86 7.32
C ILE A 144 2.58 15.50 6.88
N ASN A 145 1.78 15.92 7.86
CA ASN A 145 0.64 16.79 7.65
C ASN A 145 1.24 18.15 7.30
N ASN A 146 1.25 18.51 6.02
CA ASN A 146 1.48 19.90 5.59
C ASN A 146 0.28 20.76 5.99
N THR A 147 0.07 20.96 7.30
CA THR A 147 -0.92 21.90 7.85
C THR A 147 -0.34 22.77 8.96
N LYS A 148 0.98 22.95 8.98
CA LYS A 148 1.62 24.02 9.76
C LYS A 148 2.59 24.77 8.86
N ASN A 149 2.10 25.84 8.22
CA ASN A 149 2.80 27.11 8.00
C ASN A 149 2.13 27.97 6.92
N GLU A 150 0.87 28.42 7.09
CA GLU A 150 0.36 29.63 6.41
C GLU A 150 -0.72 30.34 7.24
N ARG A 151 -0.42 30.66 8.50
CA ARG A 151 -1.02 31.83 9.15
C ARG A 151 0.10 32.63 9.81
N LYS A 152 0.85 33.32 8.95
CA LYS A 152 1.71 34.44 9.32
C LYS A 152 0.81 35.43 10.06
N LYS A 153 1.08 35.63 11.36
CA LYS A 153 0.65 36.84 12.08
C LYS A 153 1.14 38.04 11.27
N ARG A 154 0.22 38.82 10.72
CA ARG A 154 0.49 40.21 10.36
C ARG A 154 0.47 40.97 11.68
N ASN A 155 1.64 41.47 12.08
CA ASN A 155 1.71 42.63 12.96
C ASN A 155 1.21 43.84 12.17
#